data_AF-A0A8S4QG07-F1
#
_entry.id   AF-A0A8S4QG07-F1
#
_cell.length_a   1.000
_cell.length_b   1.000
_cell.length_c   1.000
_cell.angle_alpha   90.00
_cell.angle_beta   90.00
_cell.angle_gamma   90.00
#
_symmetry.space_group_name_H-M   'P 1'
#
loop_
_entity.id
_entity.type
_entity.pdbx_description
1 polymer ?
#
loop_
_entity_poly.entity_id
_entity_poly.type
_entity_poly.pdbx_seq_one_letter_code
_entity_poly.pdbx_strand_id
1 'polypeptide(L)'
;LDFDRFTIAGPESMNHVCNQDQFIVSGGNPVPAICGFNQGGHMYIDAGIGITNPVKLTFVTSGNSFERLWKVKVTQIPCSTIYK
;
A
#
# COMPACT_ATOMS: atom_id res chain seq x y z
N LEU A 1 -6.44 5.15 2.14
CA LEU A 1 -6.19 3.78 2.65
C LEU A 1 -5.75 3.91 4.07
N ASP A 2 -6.33 3.14 4.98
CA ASP A 2 -5.93 3.12 6.39
C ASP A 2 -5.45 1.71 6.74
N PHE A 3 -4.28 1.63 7.38
CA PHE A 3 -3.59 0.38 7.68
C PHE A 3 -3.92 -0.09 9.11
N ASP A 4 -5.12 -0.66 9.32
CA ASP A 4 -5.54 -1.19 10.63
C ASP A 4 -4.57 -2.23 11.18
N ARG A 5 -4.01 -3.07 10.30
CA ARG A 5 -2.87 -3.98 10.55
C ARG A 5 -1.98 -3.94 9.32
N PHE A 6 -0.67 -3.85 9.53
CA PHE A 6 0.29 -3.94 8.43
C PHE A 6 1.63 -4.37 9.00
N THR A 7 1.94 -5.65 8.80
CA THR A 7 3.18 -6.31 9.23
C THR A 7 3.59 -7.27 8.13
N ILE A 8 4.56 -6.83 7.32
CA ILE A 8 5.24 -7.66 6.32
C ILE A 8 6.75 -7.54 6.54
N ALA A 9 7.56 -8.35 5.83
CA ALA A 9 9.01 -8.28 5.95
C ALA A 9 9.51 -6.85 5.70
N GLY A 10 10.45 -6.40 6.52
CA GLY A 10 11.04 -5.07 6.41
C GLY A 10 12.00 -4.93 5.22
N PRO A 11 12.55 -3.73 5.02
CA PRO A 11 13.60 -3.53 4.04
C PRO A 11 14.85 -4.31 4.44
N GLU A 12 15.66 -4.69 3.44
CA GLU A 12 16.96 -5.32 3.72
C GLU A 12 17.94 -4.32 4.38
N SER A 13 18.94 -4.83 5.09
CA SER A 13 19.78 -4.02 5.98
C SER A 13 20.89 -3.22 5.28
N MET A 14 21.21 -3.53 4.02
CA MET A 14 22.35 -2.95 3.30
C MET A 14 21.96 -1.68 2.54
N ASN A 15 20.87 -1.71 1.77
CA ASN A 15 20.40 -0.57 0.97
C ASN A 15 19.04 -0.01 1.44
N HIS A 16 18.45 -0.59 2.48
CA HIS A 16 17.13 -0.22 3.00
C HIS A 16 16.00 -0.32 1.96
N VAL A 17 16.07 -1.33 1.08
CA VAL A 17 15.07 -1.56 0.03
C VAL A 17 14.13 -2.71 0.38
N CYS A 18 12.85 -2.54 0.06
CA CYS A 18 11.81 -3.56 0.19
C CYS A 18 11.96 -4.64 -0.90
N ASN A 19 12.88 -5.59 -0.74
CA ASN A 19 13.10 -6.64 -1.75
C ASN A 19 12.37 -7.96 -1.44
N GLN A 20 12.12 -8.26 -0.16
CA GLN A 20 11.47 -9.51 0.25
C GLN A 20 9.95 -9.42 0.12
N ASP A 21 9.36 -8.44 0.80
CA ASP A 21 7.94 -8.16 0.72
C ASP A 21 7.73 -6.72 0.26
N GLN A 22 6.70 -6.51 -0.54
CA GLN A 22 6.32 -5.21 -1.08
C GLN A 22 4.79 -5.08 -1.08
N PHE A 23 4.31 -3.95 -0.58
CA PHE A 23 2.97 -3.46 -0.88
C PHE A 23 3.06 -2.43 -1.99
N ILE A 24 2.43 -2.73 -3.11
CA ILE A 24 2.47 -1.93 -4.33
C ILE A 24 1.06 -1.48 -4.67
N VAL A 25 0.93 -0.21 -5.01
CA VAL A 25 -0.31 0.37 -5.53
C VAL A 25 -0.09 0.74 -6.98
N SER A 26 -1.00 0.33 -7.86
CA SER A 26 -0.96 0.66 -9.29
C SER A 26 -2.33 1.12 -9.78
N GLY A 27 -2.38 1.72 -10.98
CA GLY A 27 -3.62 2.24 -11.57
C GLY A 27 -4.01 3.66 -11.14
N GLY A 28 -3.23 4.29 -10.26
CA GLY A 28 -3.35 5.70 -9.89
C GLY A 28 -2.02 6.44 -10.03
N ASN A 29 -1.88 7.59 -9.36
CA ASN A 29 -0.60 8.29 -9.26
C ASN A 29 0.48 7.36 -8.64
N PRO A 30 1.70 7.28 -9.20
CA PRO A 30 2.79 6.50 -8.61
C PRO A 30 3.02 6.88 -7.15
N VAL A 31 2.80 5.91 -6.26
CA VAL A 31 3.20 5.95 -4.85
C VAL A 31 4.32 4.94 -4.63
N PRO A 32 5.26 5.22 -3.71
CA PRO A 32 6.35 4.29 -3.44
C PRO A 32 5.82 2.96 -2.89
N ALA A 33 6.47 1.86 -3.28
CA ALA A 33 6.24 0.58 -2.63
C ALA A 33 6.73 0.65 -1.17
N ILE A 34 5.93 0.09 -0.26
CA ILE A 34 6.25 0.09 1.18
C ILE A 34 6.35 -1.34 1.73
N CYS A 35 7.08 -1.50 2.82
CA CYS A 35 7.23 -2.77 3.52
C CYS A 35 7.45 -2.55 5.02
N GLY A 36 7.62 -3.64 5.78
CA GLY A 36 7.79 -3.57 7.23
C GLY A 36 6.48 -3.35 8.00
N PHE A 37 6.53 -2.47 9.00
CA PHE A 37 5.44 -2.23 9.95
C PHE A 37 4.81 -0.85 9.72
N ASN A 38 3.56 -0.81 9.25
CA ASN A 38 2.84 0.43 8.95
C ASN A 38 1.48 0.52 9.65
N GLN A 39 1.28 -0.26 10.72
CA GLN A 39 0.02 -0.25 11.48
C GLN A 39 -0.31 1.15 12.00
N GLY A 40 -1.55 1.59 11.80
CA GLY A 40 -2.03 2.93 12.17
C GLY A 40 -1.66 4.02 11.17
N GLY A 41 -0.84 3.72 10.17
CA GLY A 41 -0.55 4.62 9.06
C GLY A 41 -1.72 4.73 8.07
N HIS A 42 -1.64 5.73 7.20
CA HIS A 42 -2.58 5.92 6.11
C HIS A 42 -1.85 6.37 4.84
N MET A 43 -2.47 6.11 3.69
CA MET A 43 -1.95 6.45 2.37
C MET A 43 -3.07 7.02 1.50
N TYR A 44 -2.82 8.15 0.85
CA TYR A 44 -3.70 8.74 -0.15
C TYR A 44 -3.22 8.37 -1.54
N ILE A 45 -4.17 8.00 -2.40
CA ILE A 45 -3.90 7.61 -3.78
C ILE A 45 -4.87 8.39 -4.64
N ASP A 46 -4.33 9.12 -5.61
CA ASP A 46 -5.15 9.71 -6.67
C ASP A 46 -5.46 8.61 -7.69
N ALA A 47 -6.73 8.20 -7.73
CA ALA A 47 -7.23 7.19 -8.67
C ALA A 47 -7.47 7.75 -10.09
N GLY A 48 -7.29 9.06 -10.28
CA GLY A 48 -7.58 9.74 -11.55
C GLY A 48 -9.08 9.83 -11.85
N ILE A 49 -9.38 10.31 -13.06
CA ILE A 49 -10.76 10.49 -13.55
C ILE A 49 -11.10 9.33 -14.49
N GLY A 50 -12.06 8.50 -14.09
CA GLY A 50 -12.65 7.45 -14.94
C GLY A 50 -12.47 6.02 -14.43
N ILE A 51 -13.06 5.08 -15.16
CA ILE A 51 -13.09 3.64 -14.83
C ILE A 51 -12.04 2.80 -15.57
N THR A 52 -11.22 3.44 -16.42
CA THR A 52 -10.34 2.73 -17.37
C THR A 52 -9.08 2.15 -16.71
N ASN A 53 -8.67 2.65 -15.53
CA ASN A 53 -7.52 2.15 -14.78
C ASN A 53 -7.89 1.94 -13.31
N PRO A 54 -8.41 0.76 -12.91
CA PRO A 54 -8.75 0.50 -11.52
C PRO A 54 -7.48 0.52 -10.64
N VAL A 55 -7.60 1.12 -9.45
CA VAL A 55 -6.54 1.06 -8.44
C VAL A 55 -6.39 -0.38 -7.94
N LYS A 56 -5.19 -0.96 -8.11
CA LYS A 56 -4.87 -2.30 -7.63
C LYS A 56 -3.91 -2.23 -6.45
N LEU A 57 -4.28 -2.93 -5.38
CA LEU A 57 -3.47 -3.07 -4.17
C LEU A 57 -2.84 -4.48 -4.19
N THR A 58 -1.53 -4.55 -4.32
CA THR A 58 -0.81 -5.81 -4.51
C THR A 58 0.17 -6.03 -3.36
N PHE A 59 0.05 -7.17 -2.69
CA PHE A 59 1.08 -7.66 -1.77
C PHE A 59 1.92 -8.71 -2.49
N VAL A 60 3.20 -8.42 -2.67
CA VAL A 60 4.21 -9.35 -3.17
C VAL A 60 5.00 -9.82 -1.96
N THR A 61 5.11 -11.13 -1.76
CA THR A 61 5.82 -11.70 -0.60
C THR A 61 6.78 -12.78 -1.04
N SER A 62 7.97 -12.81 -0.45
CA SER A 62 9.00 -13.81 -0.76
C SER A 62 9.93 -14.06 0.44
N GLY A 63 10.83 -15.04 0.31
CA GLY A 63 11.80 -15.37 1.35
C GLY A 63 11.27 -16.32 2.42
N ASN A 64 11.86 -16.26 3.61
CA ASN A 64 11.62 -17.21 4.69
C ASN A 64 10.20 -17.12 5.27
N SER A 65 9.79 -18.21 5.95
CA SER A 65 8.54 -18.23 6.70
C SER A 65 8.61 -17.20 7.84
N PHE A 66 7.67 -16.26 7.79
CA PHE A 66 7.48 -15.17 8.74
C PHE A 66 5.98 -14.87 8.78
N GLU A 67 5.45 -14.60 9.97
CA GLU A 67 4.03 -14.27 10.15
C GLU A 67 3.73 -12.90 9.54
N ARG A 68 2.99 -12.90 8.43
CA ARG A 68 2.57 -11.68 7.73
C ARG A 68 1.11 -11.43 8.03
N LEU A 69 0.79 -10.20 8.42
CA LEU A 69 -0.57 -9.81 8.76
C LEU A 69 -0.86 -8.42 8.18
N TRP A 70 -1.91 -8.33 7.38
CA TRP A 70 -2.39 -7.05 6.87
C TRP A 70 -3.92 -6.98 6.94
N LYS A 71 -4.41 -5.78 7.26
CA LYS A 71 -5.81 -5.39 7.25
C LYS A 71 -5.85 -3.94 6.79
N VAL A 72 -6.37 -3.73 5.59
CA VAL A 72 -6.39 -2.41 4.94
C VAL A 72 -7.84 -1.98 4.77
N LYS A 73 -8.20 -0.83 5.35
CA LYS A 73 -9.48 -0.19 5.12
C LYS A 73 -9.36 0.73 3.90
N VAL A 74 -10.28 0.55 2.95
CA VAL A 74 -10.36 1.37 1.75
C VAL A 74 -11.52 2.36 1.91
N THR A 75 -11.22 3.64 1.78
CA THR A 75 -12.20 4.73 1.81
C THR A 75 -11.96 5.60 0.58
N GLN A 76 -13.03 5.92 -0.16
CA GLN A 76 -12.96 6.82 -1.31
C GLN A 76 -13.54 8.19 -0.96
N ILE A 77 -12.89 9.23 -1.47
CA ILE A 77 -13.40 10.61 -1.37
C ILE A 77 -14.37 10.82 -2.54
N PRO A 78 -15.65 11.18 -2.30
CA PRO A 78 -16.61 11.40 -3.37
C PRO A 78 -16.21 12.58 -4.27
N CYS A 79 -16.39 12.45 -5.59
CA CYS A 79 -15.98 13.48 -6.56
C CYS A 79 -16.63 14.87 -6.35
N SER A 80 -17.76 14.95 -5.64
CA SER A 80 -18.52 16.18 -5.38
C SER A 80 -18.14 16.89 -4.07
N THR A 81 -17.11 16.45 -3.36
CA THR A 81 -16.70 17.08 -2.10
C THR A 81 -15.91 18.38 -2.31
N ILE A 82 -15.95 19.27 -1.33
CA ILE A 82 -15.14 20.50 -1.28
C ILE A 82 -13.76 20.30 -0.63
N TYR A 83 -13.54 19.15 0.01
CA TYR A 83 -12.25 18.82 0.63
C TYR A 83 -11.37 18.08 -0.39
N LYS A 84 -10.25 18.71 -0.77
CA LYS A 84 -9.22 18.10 -1.63
C LYS A 84 -8.06 17.60 -0.78
#